data_AF-A0A2D4H026-F1
#
_entry.id   AF-A0A2D4H026-F1
#
_cell.length_a   1.000
_cell.length_b   1.000
_cell.length_c   1.000
_cell.angle_alpha   90.00
_cell.angle_beta   90.00
_cell.angle_gamma   90.00
#
_symmetry.space_group_name_H-M   'P 1'
#
loop_
_entity.id
_entity.type
_entity.pdbx_description
1 polymer ?
#
loop_
_entity_poly.entity_id
_entity_poly.type
_entity_poly.pdbx_seq_one_letter_code
_entity_poly.pdbx_strand_id
1 'polypeptide(L)'
;PILLQQFALLATDEKEKKRLQVLSMGLQDYEEWKWSKNPTMVEVLQEFPSVQMPSTLLLTQLPLLQPRYYSISSSPDMYQDEVHLTVAVVSYRTRDGEGPIHHGVCSS
;
A
#
# COMPACT_ATOMS: atom_id res chain seq x y z
N PRO A 1 6.89 12.40 2.98
CA PRO A 1 5.58 12.30 2.27
C PRO A 1 4.44 13.03 3.01
N ILE A 2 3.58 13.72 2.26
CA ILE A 2 2.56 14.62 2.81
C ILE A 2 1.52 13.91 3.70
N LEU A 3 1.14 12.68 3.36
CA LEU A 3 0.17 11.91 4.14
C LEU A 3 0.67 11.57 5.55
N LEU A 4 1.97 11.25 5.69
CA LEU A 4 2.57 10.97 7.00
C LEU A 4 2.67 12.22 7.88
N GLN A 5 2.82 13.40 7.26
CA GLN A 5 2.75 14.67 7.98
C GLN A 5 1.35 14.91 8.56
N GLN A 6 0.28 14.57 7.82
CA GLN A 6 -1.08 14.62 8.34
C GLN A 6 -1.29 13.63 9.48
N PHE A 7 -0.76 12.40 9.37
CA PHE A 7 -0.90 11.39 10.41
C PHE A 7 -0.20 11.81 11.71
N ALA A 8 0.96 12.48 11.62
CA ALA A 8 1.64 13.03 12.79
C ALA A 8 0.79 14.06 13.55
N LEU A 9 -0.07 14.82 12.87
CA LEU A 9 -0.99 15.78 13.52
C LEU A 9 -2.15 15.07 14.23
N LEU A 10 -2.47 13.84 13.83
CA LEU A 10 -3.56 13.02 14.36
C LEU A 10 -3.09 12.03 15.44
N ALA A 11 -1.78 11.85 15.60
CA ALA A 11 -1.19 10.98 16.61
C ALA A 11 -1.26 11.62 18.01
N THR A 12 -1.83 10.92 18.98
CA THR A 12 -1.89 11.39 20.37
C THR A 12 -0.67 10.99 21.19
N ASP A 13 0.10 9.99 20.76
CA ASP A 13 1.35 9.60 21.41
C ASP A 13 2.54 10.41 20.84
N GLU A 14 3.33 11.02 21.72
CA GLU A 14 4.44 11.89 21.32
C GLU A 14 5.61 11.13 20.67
N LYS A 15 5.81 9.84 21.00
CA LYS A 15 6.86 9.03 20.36
C LYS A 15 6.45 8.65 18.94
N GLU A 16 5.21 8.20 18.74
CA GLU A 16 4.65 7.91 17.42
C GLU A 16 4.63 9.16 16.54
N LYS A 17 4.17 10.30 17.08
CA LYS A 17 4.17 11.59 16.39
C LYS A 17 5.57 11.99 15.92
N LYS A 18 6.58 11.92 16.79
CA LYS A 18 7.97 12.22 16.41
C LYS A 18 8.47 11.27 15.33
N ARG A 19 8.16 9.97 15.43
CA ARG A 19 8.54 9.01 14.39
C ARG A 19 7.88 9.33 13.05
N LEU A 20 6.58 9.63 13.04
CA LEU A 20 5.85 10.04 11.84
C LEU A 20 6.39 11.34 11.25
N GLN A 21 6.82 12.30 12.08
CA GLN A 21 7.49 13.53 11.63
C GLN A 21 8.81 13.23 10.93
N VAL A 22 9.66 12.37 11.50
CA VAL A 22 10.91 11.92 10.86
C VAL A 22 10.63 11.26 9.52
N LEU A 23 9.69 10.31 9.47
CA LEU A 23 9.28 9.65 8.22
C LEU A 23 8.66 10.63 7.21
N SER A 24 7.98 11.69 7.69
CA SER A 24 7.36 12.69 6.82
C SER A 24 8.38 13.53 6.04
N MET A 25 9.62 13.66 6.54
CA MET A 25 10.71 14.38 5.85
C MET A 25 11.10 13.74 4.53
N GLY A 26 10.78 12.45 4.30
CA GLY A 26 11.03 11.78 3.03
C GLY A 26 12.52 11.53 2.74
N LEU A 27 13.35 11.49 3.78
CA LEU A 27 14.78 11.23 3.68
C LEU A 27 15.08 9.73 3.87
N GLN A 28 16.30 9.38 4.29
CA GLN A 28 16.77 8.01 4.43
C GLN A 28 15.86 7.13 5.31
N ASP A 29 15.42 7.63 6.47
CA ASP A 29 14.50 6.91 7.36
C ASP A 29 13.20 6.48 6.66
N TYR A 30 12.68 7.34 5.78
CA TYR A 30 11.46 7.05 5.05
C TYR A 30 11.69 5.99 3.98
N GLU A 31 12.77 6.12 3.20
CA GLU A 31 13.09 5.16 2.15
C GLU A 31 13.36 3.78 2.74
N GLU A 32 14.13 3.68 3.82
CA GLU A 32 14.39 2.41 4.51
C GLU A 32 13.08 1.78 5.02
N TRP A 33 12.24 2.56 5.69
CA TRP A 33 10.95 2.10 6.20
C TRP A 33 10.01 1.64 5.07
N LYS A 34 9.93 2.40 3.98
CA LYS A 34 9.10 2.12 2.81
C LYS A 34 9.56 0.85 2.08
N TRP A 35 10.85 0.73 1.77
CA TRP A 35 11.35 -0.41 0.99
C TRP A 35 11.41 -1.69 1.82
N SER A 36 11.80 -1.60 3.09
CA SER A 36 11.86 -2.78 3.96
C SER A 36 10.47 -3.30 4.29
N LYS A 37 9.54 -2.43 4.73
CA LYS A 37 8.23 -2.88 5.22
C LYS A 37 7.16 -2.93 4.14
N ASN A 38 7.29 -2.12 3.08
CA ASN A 38 6.26 -1.91 2.06
C ASN A 38 4.83 -1.81 2.65
N PRO A 39 4.60 -0.93 3.64
CA PRO A 39 3.42 -1.03 4.47
C PRO A 39 2.14 -0.63 3.74
N THR A 40 1.09 -1.43 3.91
CA THR A 40 -0.28 -1.09 3.56
C THR A 40 -0.83 -0.03 4.52
N MET A 41 -1.91 0.65 4.12
CA MET A 41 -2.54 1.66 4.98
C MET A 41 -2.95 1.10 6.35
N VAL A 42 -3.43 -0.14 6.39
CA VAL A 42 -3.82 -0.81 7.64
C VAL A 42 -2.59 -1.06 8.52
N GLU A 43 -1.49 -1.54 7.95
CA GLU A 43 -0.25 -1.78 8.71
C GLU A 43 0.34 -0.48 9.27
N VAL A 44 0.22 0.65 8.54
CA VAL A 44 0.62 1.96 9.08
C VAL A 44 -0.20 2.32 10.32
N LEU A 45 -1.53 2.16 10.29
CA LEU A 45 -2.39 2.47 11.44
C LEU A 45 -2.19 1.49 12.60
N GLN A 46 -1.76 0.25 12.33
CA GLN A 46 -1.39 -0.71 13.37
C GLN A 46 -0.02 -0.42 13.98
N GLU A 47 0.94 0.09 13.19
CA GLU A 47 2.26 0.52 13.68
C GLU A 47 2.18 1.82 14.50
N PHE A 48 1.23 2.70 14.16
CA PHE A 48 0.97 3.96 14.85
C PHE A 48 -0.48 4.02 15.40
N PRO A 49 -0.82 3.19 16.39
CA PRO A 49 -2.19 3.05 16.89
C PRO A 49 -2.75 4.30 17.57
N SER A 50 -1.90 5.28 17.94
CA SER A 50 -2.37 6.55 18.51
C SER A 50 -2.93 7.51 17.47
N VAL A 51 -2.80 7.20 16.18
CA VAL A 51 -3.35 8.02 15.08
C VAL A 51 -4.88 7.92 15.07
N GLN A 52 -5.54 9.00 15.44
CA GLN A 52 -7.00 9.10 15.36
C GLN A 52 -7.43 9.39 13.92
N MET A 53 -7.70 8.34 13.13
CA MET A 53 -7.96 8.45 11.70
C MET A 53 -9.43 8.78 11.38
N PRO A 54 -9.76 9.98 10.86
CA PRO A 54 -11.11 10.27 10.39
C PRO A 54 -11.40 9.50 9.10
N SER A 55 -12.58 8.88 9.00
CA SER A 55 -12.99 8.15 7.78
C SER A 55 -13.01 9.04 6.54
N THR A 56 -13.41 10.29 6.69
CA THR A 56 -13.41 11.29 5.61
C THR A 56 -12.02 11.56 5.05
N LEU A 57 -10.98 11.51 5.88
CA LEU A 57 -9.60 11.67 5.41
C LEU A 57 -9.20 10.49 4.52
N LEU A 58 -9.50 9.25 4.95
CA LEU A 58 -9.23 8.07 4.12
C LEU A 58 -9.95 8.14 2.77
N LEU A 59 -11.23 8.51 2.77
CA LEU A 59 -12.05 8.58 1.55
C LEU A 59 -11.60 9.68 0.58
N THR A 60 -10.96 10.74 1.07
CA THR A 60 -10.59 11.91 0.24
C THR A 60 -9.11 11.96 -0.12
N GLN A 61 -8.23 11.36 0.69
CA GLN A 61 -6.78 11.43 0.48
C GLN A 61 -6.19 10.18 -0.17
N LEU A 62 -6.86 9.03 -0.09
CA LEU A 62 -6.39 7.82 -0.77
C LEU A 62 -6.54 7.95 -2.29
N PRO A 63 -5.56 7.47 -3.06
CA PRO A 63 -5.69 7.43 -4.51
C PRO A 63 -6.81 6.46 -4.93
N LEU A 64 -7.44 6.75 -6.06
CA LEU A 64 -8.40 5.83 -6.67
C LEU A 64 -7.71 4.52 -7.03
N LEU A 65 -8.42 3.40 -6.87
CA LEU A 65 -7.93 2.09 -7.27
C LEU A 65 -7.73 2.03 -8.79
N GLN A 66 -6.50 1.84 -9.22
CA GLN A 66 -6.15 1.80 -10.64
C GLN A 66 -6.38 0.40 -11.24
N PRO A 67 -6.91 0.29 -12.48
CA PRO A 67 -7.02 -0.99 -13.18
C PRO A 67 -5.63 -1.57 -13.49
N ARG A 68 -5.54 -2.90 -13.63
CA ARG A 68 -4.35 -3.61 -14.12
C ARG A 68 -4.61 -4.14 -15.51
N TYR A 69 -3.67 -3.87 -16.42
CA TYR A 69 -3.75 -4.33 -17.80
C TYR A 69 -3.11 -5.69 -17.94
N TYR A 70 -3.74 -6.53 -18.75
CA TYR A 70 -3.27 -7.87 -19.09
C TYR A 70 -3.35 -8.08 -20.60
N SER A 71 -2.36 -8.80 -21.14
CA SER A 71 -2.39 -9.20 -22.54
C SER A 71 -3.45 -10.29 -22.74
N ILE A 72 -4.30 -10.11 -23.76
CA ILE A 72 -5.30 -11.10 -24.15
C ILE A 72 -4.57 -12.35 -24.67
N SER A 73 -4.96 -13.51 -24.15
CA SER A 73 -4.37 -14.83 -24.43
C SER A 73 -5.28 -15.70 -25.30
N SER A 74 -6.35 -15.14 -25.88
CA SER A 74 -7.29 -15.81 -26.79
C SER A 74 -7.30 -15.17 -28.18
N SER A 75 -7.72 -15.95 -29.18
CA SER A 75 -8.11 -15.46 -30.50
C SER A 75 -9.65 -15.35 -30.58
N PRO A 76 -10.22 -14.23 -31.06
CA PRO A 76 -11.67 -14.07 -31.18
C PRO A 76 -12.30 -14.99 -32.25
N ASP A 77 -11.51 -15.47 -33.22
CA ASP A 77 -11.99 -16.42 -34.23
C ASP A 77 -12.18 -17.84 -33.68
N MET A 78 -11.34 -18.22 -32.70
CA MET A 78 -11.37 -19.53 -32.06
C MET A 78 -12.32 -19.54 -30.86
N TYR A 79 -12.38 -18.44 -30.11
CA TYR A 79 -13.19 -18.28 -28.91
C TYR A 79 -14.07 -17.04 -29.05
N GLN A 80 -15.25 -17.22 -29.64
CA GLN A 80 -16.25 -16.14 -29.78
C GLN A 80 -16.80 -15.75 -28.40
N ASP A 81 -16.99 -14.44 -28.18
CA ASP A 81 -17.52 -13.86 -26.94
C ASP A 81 -16.71 -14.17 -25.66
N GLU A 82 -15.47 -14.64 -25.79
CA GLU A 82 -14.57 -14.94 -24.67
C GLU A 82 -13.28 -14.11 -24.71
N VAL A 83 -12.77 -13.75 -23.53
CA VAL A 83 -11.44 -13.14 -23.35
C VAL A 83 -10.67 -13.96 -22.34
N HIS A 84 -9.57 -14.58 -22.78
CA HIS A 84 -8.68 -15.34 -21.89
C HIS A 84 -7.53 -14.45 -21.43
N LEU A 85 -7.10 -14.63 -20.18
CA LEU A 85 -5.95 -13.96 -19.59
C LEU A 85 -5.01 -14.99 -18.99
N THR A 86 -3.71 -14.78 -19.17
CA THR A 86 -2.67 -15.51 -18.45
C THR A 86 -2.07 -14.58 -17.39
N VAL A 87 -2.40 -14.81 -16.12
CA VAL A 87 -2.04 -13.92 -15.02
C VAL A 87 -1.06 -14.60 -14.07
N ALA A 88 0.13 -14.03 -13.89
CA ALA A 88 1.03 -14.45 -12.83
C ALA A 88 0.49 -13.97 -11.47
N VAL A 89 0.35 -14.89 -10.51
CA VAL A 89 -0.07 -14.56 -9.14
C VAL A 89 1.08 -13.87 -8.41
N VAL A 90 0.91 -12.59 -8.12
CA VAL A 90 1.92 -11.81 -7.39
C VAL A 90 1.74 -12.04 -5.89
N SER A 91 2.77 -12.58 -5.25
CA SER A 91 2.84 -12.81 -3.81
C SER A 91 4.29 -12.72 -3.37
N TYR A 92 4.58 -11.93 -2.33
CA TYR A 92 5.93 -11.75 -1.80
C TYR A 92 5.89 -11.52 -0.29
N ARG A 93 7.00 -11.77 0.39
CA ARG A 93 7.17 -11.45 1.81
C ARG A 93 7.88 -10.12 1.94
N THR A 94 7.41 -9.28 2.85
CA THR A 94 8.11 -8.02 3.19
C THR A 94 9.33 -8.28 4.08
N ARG A 95 10.12 -7.25 4.38
CA ARG A 95 11.31 -7.31 5.26
C ARG A 95 12.29 -8.41 4.84
N ASP A 96 12.65 -8.43 3.57
CA ASP A 96 13.59 -9.38 2.96
C ASP A 96 13.27 -10.86 3.24
N GLY A 97 11.97 -11.19 3.39
CA GLY A 97 11.50 -12.56 3.61
C GLY A 97 11.02 -12.85 5.03
N GLU A 98 11.33 -11.98 6.00
CA GLU A 98 10.97 -12.20 7.41
C GLU A 98 9.60 -11.60 7.79
N GLY A 99 9.04 -10.75 6.92
CA GLY A 99 7.76 -10.09 7.11
C GLY A 99 6.53 -10.91 6.70
N PRO A 100 5.34 -10.33 6.89
CA PRO A 100 4.09 -10.91 6.39
C PRO A 100 4.10 -11.03 4.86
N ILE A 101 3.25 -11.92 4.34
CA ILE A 101 3.01 -12.06 2.91
C ILE A 101 2.08 -10.95 2.44
N HIS A 102 2.47 -10.25 1.39
CA HIS A 102 1.66 -9.29 0.65
C HIS A 102 1.27 -9.89 -0.70
N HIS A 103 -0.02 -9.75 -1.03
CA HIS A 103 -0.59 -10.24 -2.28
C HIS A 103 -0.83 -9.08 -3.26
N GLY A 104 -0.60 -9.31 -4.55
CA GLY A 104 -0.90 -8.34 -5.59
C GLY A 104 -2.41 -8.19 -5.78
N VAL A 105 -2.91 -6.96 -5.59
CA VAL A 105 -4.35 -6.64 -5.51
C VAL A 105 -5.22 -7.25 -6.63
N CYS A 106 -4.76 -7.23 -7.88
CA CYS A 106 -5.56 -7.71 -9.02
C CYS A 106 -5.29 -9.18 -9.39
N SER A 107 -4.16 -9.74 -8.94
CA SER A 107 -3.73 -11.10 -9.31
C SER A 107 -4.09 -12.17 -8.28
N SER A 108 -4.55 -11.77 -7.09
CA SER A 108 -4.88 -12.63 -5.95
C SER A 108 -6.35 -12.98 -5.89
#